data_AF-A0A936W5D7-F1
#
_entry.id   AF-A0A936W5D7-F1
#
_cell.length_a   1.000
_cell.length_b   1.000
_cell.length_c   1.000
_cell.angle_alpha   90.00
_cell.angle_beta   90.00
_cell.angle_gamma   90.00
#
_symmetry.space_group_name_H-M   'P 1'
#
loop_
_entity.id
_entity.type
_entity.pdbx_description
1 polymer ?
#
loop_
_entity_poly.entity_id
_entity_poly.type
_entity_poly.pdbx_seq_one_letter_code
_entity_poly.pdbx_strand_id
1 'polypeptide(L)'
;MKPHIFFFLMIAFSGTINAQEIAWFTNDQNSGHLASIHTGADIVTGYGFSYGYKFKGKIPFVLGTELTTPYGGQIMDDFEASLTAQTIFRPLNHMGISLKPFMTCRRYGSEAAVLVNISAGLQTTIGYYRDKWSIAAEAGYDHTGATLITHRLLRDYYPEIQDEWYGSTGGNFNFGVVLSYWIKSTGLSLKVGKTYGQNFSDNPTIPYYADFSVMQKF
;
A
#
# COMPACT_ATOMS: atom_id res chain seq x y z
N MET A 1 -42.06 -20.19 26.84
CA MET A 1 -42.28 -18.74 26.75
C MET A 1 -41.10 -18.09 26.04
N LYS A 2 -41.36 -17.60 24.83
CA LYS A 2 -40.70 -16.55 24.03
C LYS A 2 -39.15 -16.48 23.93
N PRO A 3 -38.58 -16.80 22.76
CA PRO A 3 -37.24 -16.41 22.32
C PRO A 3 -37.34 -15.13 21.46
N HIS A 4 -37.11 -13.93 22.01
CA HIS A 4 -37.21 -12.68 21.21
C HIS A 4 -36.15 -11.60 21.50
N ILE A 5 -35.01 -11.91 22.11
CA ILE A 5 -33.93 -10.93 22.37
C ILE A 5 -32.77 -11.10 21.38
N PHE A 6 -33.07 -11.36 20.11
CA PHE A 6 -32.05 -11.39 19.05
C PHE A 6 -32.44 -10.62 17.78
N PHE A 7 -33.46 -9.77 17.84
CA PHE A 7 -34.04 -9.15 16.65
C PHE A 7 -34.20 -7.62 16.72
N PHE A 8 -33.39 -6.91 17.53
CA PHE A 8 -33.58 -5.46 17.71
C PHE A 8 -32.35 -4.57 17.45
N LEU A 9 -31.32 -5.07 16.76
CA LEU A 9 -30.17 -4.24 16.37
C LEU A 9 -29.77 -4.38 14.89
N MET A 10 -30.77 -4.50 14.01
CA MET A 10 -30.55 -4.57 12.55
C MET A 10 -31.57 -3.74 11.75
N ILE A 11 -32.24 -2.76 12.37
CA ILE A 11 -33.17 -1.85 11.69
C ILE A 11 -32.97 -0.43 12.25
N ALA A 12 -31.93 0.26 11.80
CA ALA A 12 -31.79 1.70 11.99
C ALA A 12 -30.82 2.33 10.97
N PHE A 13 -30.90 1.98 9.69
CA PHE A 13 -30.27 2.76 8.61
C PHE A 13 -31.09 2.71 7.31
N SER A 14 -32.39 2.96 7.41
CA SER A 14 -33.23 3.37 6.28
C SER A 14 -33.49 4.88 6.38
N GLY A 15 -32.42 5.66 6.22
CA GLY A 15 -32.50 7.08 5.94
C GLY A 15 -32.01 7.29 4.52
N THR A 16 -32.89 7.72 3.62
CA THR A 16 -32.54 8.20 2.29
C THR A 16 -31.71 9.47 2.44
N ILE A 17 -30.40 9.28 2.59
CA ILE A 17 -29.42 10.36 2.54
C ILE A 17 -28.88 10.38 1.12
N ASN A 18 -29.36 11.32 0.31
CA ASN A 18 -28.66 11.78 -0.88
C ASN A 18 -27.37 12.47 -0.42
N ALA A 19 -26.32 11.69 -0.22
CA ALA A 19 -24.96 12.17 -0.02
C ALA A 19 -24.10 11.56 -1.13
N GLN A 20 -23.79 12.42 -2.09
CA GLN A 20 -22.78 12.34 -3.14
C GLN A 20 -21.83 11.14 -3.00
N GLU A 21 -21.88 10.26 -4.00
CA GLU A 21 -21.07 9.05 -4.14
C GLU A 21 -19.58 9.33 -3.96
N ILE A 22 -18.97 8.88 -2.87
CA ILE A 22 -17.53 9.03 -2.68
C ILE A 22 -16.93 7.73 -2.11
N ALA A 23 -16.98 6.65 -2.91
CA ALA A 23 -15.88 5.69 -2.92
C ALA A 23 -14.86 6.22 -3.93
N TRP A 24 -13.56 6.11 -3.69
CA TRP A 24 -12.56 6.66 -4.64
C TRP A 24 -12.61 5.95 -6.00
N PHE A 25 -13.19 4.75 -6.00
CA PHE A 25 -13.50 3.96 -7.17
C PHE A 25 -14.92 4.14 -7.71
N THR A 26 -15.86 4.81 -7.02
CA THR A 26 -17.20 5.04 -7.58
C THR A 26 -17.10 5.93 -8.81
N ASN A 27 -18.14 5.88 -9.64
CA ASN A 27 -18.24 6.45 -10.99
C ASN A 27 -18.26 7.98 -11.01
N ASP A 28 -17.54 8.62 -10.08
CA ASP A 28 -17.29 10.04 -10.10
C ASP A 28 -16.25 10.33 -11.19
N GLN A 29 -16.70 10.96 -12.29
CA GLN A 29 -15.85 11.36 -13.40
C GLN A 29 -15.03 12.63 -13.09
N ASN A 30 -15.09 13.13 -11.86
CA ASN A 30 -14.32 14.30 -11.48
C ASN A 30 -12.85 13.98 -11.21
N SER A 31 -12.00 14.93 -11.59
CA SER A 31 -10.63 15.00 -11.10
C SER A 31 -10.64 15.40 -9.63
N GLY A 32 -9.66 14.96 -8.88
CA GLY A 32 -9.55 15.30 -7.46
C GLY A 32 -8.24 14.84 -6.86
N HIS A 33 -7.98 15.31 -5.66
CA HIS A 33 -6.77 15.00 -4.92
C HIS A 33 -7.09 13.98 -3.83
N LEU A 34 -6.16 13.07 -3.63
CA LEU A 34 -6.20 12.06 -2.58
C LEU A 34 -4.94 12.28 -1.74
N ALA A 35 -5.10 12.42 -0.43
CA ALA A 35 -3.99 12.34 0.50
C ALA A 35 -4.26 11.21 1.47
N SER A 36 -3.22 10.53 1.94
CA SER A 36 -3.36 9.58 3.03
C SER A 36 -2.20 9.69 4.00
N ILE A 37 -2.50 9.31 5.24
CA ILE A 37 -1.50 8.95 6.23
C ILE A 37 -1.71 7.48 6.57
N HIS A 38 -0.64 6.73 6.76
CA HIS A 38 -0.71 5.33 7.10
C HIS A 38 0.33 4.95 8.12
N THR A 39 0.04 3.88 8.85
CA THR A 39 0.95 3.25 9.80
C THR A 39 0.76 1.75 9.69
N GLY A 40 1.87 1.03 9.71
CA GLY A 40 1.83 -0.39 9.46
C GLY A 40 3.10 -1.09 9.90
N ALA A 41 3.01 -2.40 9.82
CA ALA A 41 4.09 -3.34 10.01
C ALA A 41 4.13 -4.24 8.77
N ASP A 42 5.27 -4.29 8.09
CA ASP A 42 5.61 -5.35 7.14
C ASP A 42 6.97 -5.93 7.55
N ILE A 43 7.99 -5.82 6.69
CA ILE A 43 9.40 -6.08 7.07
C ILE A 43 9.85 -5.09 8.15
N VAL A 44 9.28 -3.88 8.15
CA VAL A 44 9.57 -2.81 9.10
C VAL A 44 8.25 -2.20 9.60
N THR A 45 8.23 -1.76 10.86
CA THR A 45 7.15 -0.94 11.40
C THR A 45 7.42 0.52 11.09
N GLY A 46 6.46 1.23 10.52
CA GLY A 46 6.64 2.63 10.16
C GLY A 46 5.35 3.41 9.99
N TYR A 47 5.51 4.66 9.57
CA TYR A 47 4.42 5.53 9.17
C TYR A 47 4.77 6.21 7.86
N GLY A 48 3.74 6.59 7.12
CA GLY A 48 3.92 7.22 5.83
C GLY A 48 2.82 8.20 5.48
N PHE A 49 3.10 8.93 4.41
CA PHE A 49 2.18 9.85 3.77
C PHE A 49 2.12 9.52 2.29
N SER A 50 0.93 9.52 1.71
CA SER A 50 0.75 9.41 0.27
C SER A 50 -0.07 10.56 -0.27
N TYR A 51 0.19 10.91 -1.52
CA TYR A 51 -0.57 11.88 -2.27
C TYR A 51 -0.80 11.38 -3.68
N GLY A 52 -2.04 11.44 -4.16
CA GLY A 52 -2.44 11.00 -5.48
C GLY A 52 -3.33 12.03 -6.16
N TYR A 53 -3.17 12.18 -7.47
CA TYR A 53 -4.06 12.95 -8.32
C TYR A 53 -4.87 12.01 -9.20
N LYS A 54 -6.20 12.11 -9.07
CA LYS A 54 -7.16 11.39 -9.91
C LYS A 54 -7.42 12.20 -11.17
N PHE A 55 -7.17 11.59 -12.31
CA PHE A 55 -7.45 12.17 -13.62
C PHE A 55 -8.90 11.92 -14.02
N LYS A 56 -9.49 12.92 -14.70
CA LYS A 56 -10.80 12.80 -15.33
C LYS A 56 -10.70 11.90 -16.56
N GLY A 57 -11.54 10.89 -16.64
CA GLY A 57 -11.56 9.96 -17.78
C GLY A 57 -12.62 8.88 -17.63
N LYS A 58 -12.87 8.14 -18.72
CA LYS A 58 -13.77 6.97 -18.72
C LYS A 58 -13.22 5.83 -17.87
N ILE A 59 -11.89 5.70 -17.85
CA ILE A 59 -11.17 4.75 -17.00
C ILE A 59 -10.58 5.56 -15.85
N PRO A 60 -10.98 5.30 -14.59
CA PRO A 60 -10.43 6.00 -13.45
C PRO A 60 -8.92 5.73 -13.35
N PHE A 61 -8.13 6.79 -13.31
CA PHE A 61 -6.67 6.72 -13.22
C PHE A 61 -6.16 7.66 -12.14
N VAL A 62 -5.27 7.16 -11.29
CA VAL A 62 -4.63 7.92 -10.21
C VAL A 62 -3.12 7.79 -10.36
N LEU A 63 -2.42 8.92 -10.43
CA LEU A 63 -0.96 8.96 -10.28
C LEU A 63 -0.65 9.47 -8.88
N GLY A 64 0.21 8.79 -8.14
CA GLY A 64 0.52 9.20 -6.78
C GLY A 64 1.93 8.88 -6.34
N THR A 65 2.36 9.55 -5.30
CA THR A 65 3.63 9.33 -4.62
C THR A 65 3.38 8.94 -3.18
N GLU A 66 4.28 8.15 -2.62
CA GLU A 66 4.21 7.66 -1.25
C GLU A 66 5.59 7.83 -0.61
N LEU A 67 5.63 8.32 0.63
CA LEU A 67 6.83 8.42 1.44
C LEU A 67 6.56 7.74 2.77
N THR A 68 7.33 6.71 3.09
CA THR A 68 7.24 5.93 4.31
C THR A 68 8.57 6.01 5.05
N THR A 69 8.54 6.14 6.37
CA THR A 69 9.72 6.11 7.22
C THR A 69 9.53 5.09 8.35
N PRO A 70 10.52 4.23 8.61
CA PRO A 70 10.53 3.37 9.77
C PRO A 70 10.40 4.14 11.09
N TYR A 71 9.83 3.49 12.10
CA TYR A 71 9.99 3.95 13.48
C TYR A 71 11.45 3.78 13.90
N GLY A 72 12.09 4.86 14.33
CA GLY A 72 13.50 4.86 14.71
C GLY A 72 13.91 6.10 15.49
N GLY A 73 15.15 6.11 15.97
CA GLY A 73 15.70 7.23 16.75
C GLY A 73 15.97 8.49 15.93
N GLN A 74 16.10 8.37 14.61
CA GLN A 74 16.28 9.48 13.68
C GLN A 74 15.21 9.42 12.59
N ILE A 75 14.42 10.48 12.48
CA ILE A 75 13.38 10.61 11.46
C ILE A 75 14.05 10.78 10.09
N MET A 76 13.60 10.01 9.10
CA MET A 76 14.08 10.05 7.71
C MET A 76 15.56 9.69 7.46
N ASP A 77 16.27 9.10 8.41
CA ASP A 77 17.54 8.41 8.05
C ASP A 77 17.19 7.25 7.10
N ASP A 78 16.19 6.46 7.45
CA ASP A 78 15.62 5.44 6.59
C ASP A 78 14.29 5.89 6.00
N PHE A 79 14.12 5.63 4.70
CA PHE A 79 12.91 5.98 3.99
C PHE A 79 12.65 5.06 2.80
N GLU A 80 11.39 5.00 2.45
CA GLU A 80 10.87 4.39 1.23
C GLU A 80 10.06 5.45 0.49
N ALA A 81 10.47 5.76 -0.74
CA ALA A 81 9.78 6.69 -1.62
C ALA A 81 9.28 5.94 -2.86
N SER A 82 7.97 5.96 -3.10
CA SER A 82 7.33 5.24 -4.20
C SER A 82 6.60 6.19 -5.15
N LEU A 83 6.69 5.90 -6.44
CA LEU A 83 5.83 6.45 -7.48
C LEU A 83 4.86 5.36 -7.92
N THR A 84 3.58 5.67 -7.97
CA THR A 84 2.51 4.71 -8.20
C THR A 84 1.56 5.22 -9.28
N ALA A 85 1.09 4.33 -10.13
CA ALA A 85 0.03 4.61 -11.08
C ALA A 85 -1.06 3.55 -10.87
N GLN A 86 -2.30 3.95 -10.64
CA GLN A 86 -3.38 3.06 -10.29
C GLN A 86 -4.58 3.24 -11.21
N THR A 87 -5.17 2.12 -11.63
CA THR A 87 -6.41 2.07 -12.39
C THR A 87 -7.33 0.98 -11.86
N ILE A 88 -8.62 1.04 -12.20
CA ILE A 88 -9.60 0.00 -11.90
C ILE A 88 -10.48 -0.31 -13.10
N PHE A 89 -10.69 -1.61 -13.34
CA PHE A 89 -11.62 -2.14 -14.33
C PHE A 89 -12.80 -2.76 -13.59
N ARG A 90 -14.04 -2.47 -14.03
CA ARG A 90 -15.27 -2.97 -13.41
C ARG A 90 -16.01 -3.90 -14.36
N PRO A 91 -15.70 -5.21 -14.36
CA PRO A 91 -16.33 -6.16 -15.29
C PRO A 91 -17.81 -6.42 -14.96
N LEU A 92 -18.20 -6.29 -13.69
CA LEU A 92 -19.55 -6.55 -13.21
C LEU A 92 -19.98 -5.47 -12.21
N ASN A 93 -21.28 -5.38 -11.95
CA ASN A 93 -21.80 -4.42 -10.99
C ASN A 93 -21.20 -4.69 -9.60
N HIS A 94 -20.56 -3.67 -9.01
CA HIS A 94 -19.80 -3.73 -7.76
C HIS A 94 -18.56 -4.62 -7.70
N MET A 95 -18.16 -5.31 -8.78
CA MET A 95 -16.86 -6.01 -8.81
C MET A 95 -15.83 -5.17 -9.53
N GLY A 96 -14.59 -5.21 -9.05
CA GLY A 96 -13.48 -4.45 -9.63
C GLY A 96 -12.18 -5.21 -9.59
N ILE A 97 -11.36 -4.98 -10.61
CA ILE A 97 -9.97 -5.42 -10.71
C ILE A 97 -9.13 -4.15 -10.78
N SER A 98 -8.32 -3.88 -9.77
CA SER A 98 -7.39 -2.75 -9.76
C SER A 98 -5.99 -3.22 -10.11
N LEU A 99 -5.30 -2.42 -10.90
CA LEU A 99 -3.88 -2.55 -11.19
C LEU A 99 -3.17 -1.31 -10.67
N LYS A 100 -2.08 -1.51 -9.91
CA LYS A 100 -1.23 -0.47 -9.35
C LYS A 100 0.24 -0.84 -9.59
N PRO A 101 0.79 -0.59 -10.79
CA PRO A 101 2.24 -0.57 -10.98
C PRO A 101 2.90 0.51 -10.11
N PHE A 102 4.10 0.21 -9.63
CA PHE A 102 4.89 1.13 -8.82
C PHE A 102 6.39 0.98 -9.07
N MET A 103 7.11 2.06 -8.76
CA MET A 103 8.56 2.08 -8.65
C MET A 103 8.91 2.66 -7.29
N THR A 104 9.91 2.08 -6.64
CA THR A 104 10.26 2.44 -5.27
C THR A 104 11.77 2.63 -5.14
N CYS A 105 12.16 3.68 -4.44
CA CYS A 105 13.51 3.90 -3.95
C CYS A 105 13.51 3.73 -2.43
N ARG A 106 14.35 2.84 -1.91
CA ARG A 106 14.48 2.67 -0.45
C ARG A 106 15.90 2.91 -0.02
N ARG A 107 16.05 3.55 1.14
CA ARG A 107 17.31 3.72 1.83
C ARG A 107 17.23 3.08 3.20
N TYR A 108 18.18 2.20 3.49
CA TYR A 108 18.36 1.55 4.78
C TYR A 108 19.80 1.75 5.27
N GLY A 109 19.96 2.33 6.45
CA GLY A 109 21.23 2.61 7.08
C GLY A 109 21.47 1.67 8.26
N SER A 110 22.71 1.20 8.38
CA SER A 110 23.22 0.58 9.60
C SER A 110 24.59 1.17 9.93
N GLU A 111 25.15 0.80 11.07
CA GLU A 111 26.54 1.12 11.40
C GLU A 111 27.52 0.48 10.41
N ALA A 112 27.18 -0.71 9.89
CA ALA A 112 28.03 -1.47 8.98
C ALA A 112 28.02 -0.92 7.55
N ALA A 113 26.84 -0.59 7.01
CA ALA A 113 26.66 -0.14 5.64
C ALA A 113 25.35 0.63 5.44
N VAL A 114 25.28 1.40 4.35
CA VAL A 114 24.06 2.03 3.82
C VAL A 114 23.68 1.35 2.52
N LEU A 115 22.41 0.99 2.40
CA LEU A 115 21.82 0.34 1.24
C LEU A 115 20.84 1.31 0.57
N VAL A 116 21.01 1.56 -0.72
CA VAL A 116 20.04 2.29 -1.53
C VAL A 116 19.55 1.36 -2.63
N ASN A 117 18.28 0.99 -2.61
CA ASN A 117 17.70 0.09 -3.59
C ASN A 117 16.69 0.79 -4.51
N ILE A 118 16.60 0.28 -5.74
CA ILE A 118 15.59 0.66 -6.71
C ILE A 118 14.81 -0.60 -7.05
N SER A 119 13.51 -0.55 -6.83
CA SER A 119 12.59 -1.64 -7.13
C SER A 119 11.46 -1.20 -8.04
N ALA A 120 10.87 -2.17 -8.70
CA ALA A 120 9.68 -2.00 -9.51
C ALA A 120 8.74 -3.18 -9.26
N GLY A 121 7.45 -2.91 -9.26
CA GLY A 121 6.47 -3.91 -8.93
C GLY A 121 5.09 -3.62 -9.48
N LEU A 122 4.21 -4.58 -9.24
CA LEU A 122 2.80 -4.53 -9.61
C LEU A 122 1.97 -5.06 -8.45
N GLN A 123 1.02 -4.25 -8.00
CA GLN A 123 -0.02 -4.67 -7.07
C GLN A 123 -1.35 -4.79 -7.82
N THR A 124 -2.00 -5.93 -7.68
CA THR A 124 -3.31 -6.22 -8.25
C THR A 124 -4.29 -6.47 -7.11
N THR A 125 -5.48 -5.88 -7.19
CA THR A 125 -6.56 -6.20 -6.26
C THR A 125 -7.81 -6.64 -7.01
N ILE A 126 -8.50 -7.66 -6.49
CA ILE A 126 -9.76 -8.15 -7.05
C ILE A 126 -10.78 -8.20 -5.92
N GLY A 127 -11.89 -7.51 -6.08
CA GLY A 127 -12.80 -7.32 -4.96
C GLY A 127 -14.17 -6.79 -5.28
N TYR A 128 -14.93 -6.64 -4.20
CA TYR A 128 -16.26 -6.07 -4.17
C TYR A 128 -16.19 -4.64 -3.63
N TYR A 129 -16.70 -3.69 -4.41
CA TYR A 129 -16.65 -2.25 -4.18
C TYR A 129 -18.07 -1.66 -4.18
N ARG A 130 -18.58 -1.37 -2.98
CA ARG A 130 -19.81 -0.59 -2.73
C ARG A 130 -19.48 0.88 -2.45
N ASP A 131 -20.52 1.70 -2.38
CA ASP A 131 -20.38 3.16 -2.25
C ASP A 131 -19.68 3.60 -0.96
N LYS A 132 -19.84 2.84 0.13
CA LYS A 132 -19.25 3.16 1.44
C LYS A 132 -18.19 2.18 1.90
N TRP A 133 -18.09 1.00 1.29
CA TRP A 133 -17.16 -0.02 1.77
C TRP A 133 -16.68 -0.90 0.62
N SER A 134 -15.48 -1.45 0.78
CA SER A 134 -14.93 -2.42 -0.14
C SER A 134 -14.15 -3.50 0.59
N ILE A 135 -14.15 -4.69 -0.03
CA ILE A 135 -13.29 -5.80 0.35
C ILE A 135 -12.64 -6.32 -0.93
N ALA A 136 -11.32 -6.47 -0.93
CA ALA A 136 -10.59 -7.00 -2.06
C ALA A 136 -9.48 -7.94 -1.60
N ALA A 137 -9.27 -9.00 -2.35
CA ALA A 137 -8.04 -9.76 -2.29
C ALA A 137 -6.93 -8.98 -3.00
N GLU A 138 -5.72 -9.03 -2.47
CA GLU A 138 -4.53 -8.35 -2.99
C GLU A 138 -3.48 -9.39 -3.35
N ALA A 139 -2.84 -9.20 -4.51
CA ALA A 139 -1.65 -9.92 -4.94
C ALA A 139 -0.65 -8.90 -5.45
N GLY A 140 0.55 -8.89 -4.90
CA GLY A 140 1.63 -7.97 -5.25
C GLY A 140 2.89 -8.73 -5.60
N TYR A 141 3.68 -8.16 -6.52
CA TYR A 141 5.05 -8.57 -6.76
C TYR A 141 5.93 -7.33 -6.76
N ASP A 142 7.00 -7.35 -5.96
CA ASP A 142 8.02 -6.30 -5.90
C ASP A 142 9.37 -6.92 -6.23
N HIS A 143 10.07 -6.36 -7.21
CA HIS A 143 11.38 -6.84 -7.65
C HIS A 143 12.43 -5.75 -7.50
N THR A 144 13.48 -6.05 -6.75
CA THR A 144 14.61 -5.13 -6.60
C THR A 144 15.56 -5.30 -7.76
N GLY A 145 15.68 -4.27 -8.61
CA GLY A 145 16.51 -4.31 -9.80
C GLY A 145 17.99 -4.05 -9.51
N ALA A 146 18.28 -3.10 -8.62
CA ALA A 146 19.63 -2.74 -8.26
C ALA A 146 19.71 -2.21 -6.82
N THR A 147 20.82 -2.52 -6.15
CA THR A 147 21.11 -2.03 -4.80
C THR A 147 22.53 -1.48 -4.75
N LEU A 148 22.67 -0.20 -4.43
CA LEU A 148 23.95 0.42 -4.09
C LEU A 148 24.28 0.10 -2.63
N ILE A 149 25.45 -0.47 -2.40
CA ILE A 149 25.96 -0.73 -1.06
C ILE A 149 27.12 0.22 -0.79
N THR A 150 26.97 1.06 0.23
CA THR A 150 28.04 1.95 0.72
C THR A 150 28.52 1.45 2.07
N HIS A 151 29.77 1.00 2.13
CA HIS A 151 30.35 0.41 3.32
C HIS A 151 30.83 1.49 4.29
N ARG A 152 30.47 1.35 5.56
CA ARG A 152 30.91 2.22 6.66
C ARG A 152 31.95 1.48 7.49
N LEU A 153 31.55 0.92 8.63
CA LEU A 153 32.45 0.18 9.53
C LEU A 153 33.14 -1.00 8.83
N LEU A 154 32.48 -1.61 7.83
CA LEU A 154 33.04 -2.71 7.03
C LEU A 154 34.32 -2.32 6.28
N ARG A 155 34.48 -1.06 5.88
CA ARG A 155 35.68 -0.57 5.20
C ARG A 155 36.91 -0.56 6.12
N ASP A 156 36.70 -0.34 7.42
CA ASP A 156 37.81 -0.32 8.39
C ASP A 156 38.42 -1.73 8.58
N TYR A 157 37.60 -2.79 8.42
CA TYR A 157 38.06 -4.18 8.50
C TYR A 157 38.49 -4.75 7.15
N TYR A 158 37.91 -4.26 6.04
CA TYR A 158 38.21 -4.70 4.68
C TYR A 158 38.44 -3.48 3.77
N PRO A 159 39.66 -2.91 3.76
CA PRO A 159 39.95 -1.67 3.03
C PRO A 159 39.75 -1.77 1.51
N GLU A 160 39.81 -2.98 0.97
CA GLU A 160 39.62 -3.25 -0.47
C GLU A 160 38.15 -3.30 -0.89
N ILE A 161 37.20 -3.19 0.06
CA ILE A 161 35.77 -3.26 -0.24
C ILE A 161 35.32 -2.02 -1.01
N GLN A 162 34.69 -2.25 -2.16
CA GLN A 162 34.25 -1.19 -3.07
C GLN A 162 32.77 -0.89 -2.87
N ASP A 163 32.41 0.39 -3.00
CA ASP A 163 31.02 0.81 -2.99
C ASP A 163 30.49 0.73 -4.41
N GLU A 164 29.59 -0.20 -4.66
CA GLU A 164 29.14 -0.51 -6.01
C GLU A 164 27.64 -0.83 -6.07
N TRP A 165 27.11 -0.77 -7.29
CA TRP A 165 25.77 -1.24 -7.61
C TRP A 165 25.80 -2.75 -7.82
N TYR A 166 25.07 -3.45 -6.97
CA TYR A 166 24.84 -4.88 -7.10
C TYR A 166 23.53 -5.10 -7.87
N GLY A 167 23.56 -6.03 -8.82
CA GLY A 167 22.39 -6.42 -9.61
C GLY A 167 21.31 -7.11 -8.78
N SER A 168 20.16 -7.36 -9.41
CA SER A 168 18.92 -7.87 -8.82
C SER A 168 19.11 -8.70 -7.54
N THR A 169 18.78 -8.10 -6.40
CA THR A 169 18.91 -8.73 -5.07
C THR A 169 17.70 -9.58 -4.67
N GLY A 170 16.74 -9.77 -5.58
CA GLY A 170 15.58 -10.65 -5.40
C GLY A 170 14.23 -9.93 -5.53
N GLY A 171 13.17 -10.63 -5.17
CA GLY A 171 11.81 -10.10 -5.18
C GLY A 171 10.91 -10.75 -4.13
N ASN A 172 9.79 -10.11 -3.86
CA ASN A 172 8.80 -10.55 -2.89
C ASN A 172 7.42 -10.62 -3.54
N PHE A 173 6.67 -11.65 -3.18
CA PHE A 173 5.25 -11.79 -3.47
C PHE A 173 4.44 -11.49 -2.21
N ASN A 174 3.43 -10.64 -2.35
CA ASN A 174 2.56 -10.25 -1.25
C ASN A 174 1.14 -10.73 -1.56
N PHE A 175 0.49 -11.40 -0.61
CA PHE A 175 -0.90 -11.82 -0.74
C PHE A 175 -1.68 -11.38 0.49
N GLY A 176 -2.82 -10.73 0.30
CA GLY A 176 -3.56 -10.18 1.41
C GLY A 176 -5.01 -9.85 1.11
N VAL A 177 -5.61 -9.16 2.06
CA VAL A 177 -6.96 -8.62 1.98
C VAL A 177 -6.91 -7.14 2.33
N VAL A 178 -7.62 -6.34 1.54
CA VAL A 178 -7.81 -4.91 1.74
C VAL A 178 -9.27 -4.64 2.04
N LEU A 179 -9.51 -4.05 3.20
CA LEU A 179 -10.81 -3.53 3.61
C LEU A 179 -10.75 -2.01 3.54
N SER A 180 -11.80 -1.39 3.02
CA SER A 180 -11.90 0.07 3.08
C SER A 180 -13.31 0.50 3.42
N TYR A 181 -13.42 1.63 4.11
CA TYR A 181 -14.67 2.23 4.51
C TYR A 181 -14.63 3.74 4.30
N TRP A 182 -15.68 4.34 3.78
CA TRP A 182 -15.75 5.76 3.44
C TRP A 182 -16.89 6.46 4.17
N ILE A 183 -16.55 7.60 4.77
CA ILE A 183 -17.46 8.55 5.42
C ILE A 183 -17.25 9.90 4.73
N LYS A 184 -18.13 10.21 3.77
CA LYS A 184 -18.02 11.42 2.93
C LYS A 184 -16.66 11.47 2.21
N SER A 185 -15.84 12.51 2.48
CA SER A 185 -14.51 12.71 1.91
C SER A 185 -13.41 11.92 2.61
N THR A 186 -13.68 11.31 3.76
CA THR A 186 -12.68 10.63 4.59
C THR A 186 -12.85 9.12 4.46
N GLY A 187 -11.76 8.41 4.18
CA GLY A 187 -11.70 6.97 4.04
C GLY A 187 -10.81 6.35 5.10
N LEU A 188 -11.14 5.15 5.52
CA LEU A 188 -10.31 4.28 6.34
C LEU A 188 -9.97 3.05 5.51
N SER A 189 -8.74 2.57 5.60
CA SER A 189 -8.28 1.36 4.94
C SER A 189 -7.52 0.49 5.93
N LEU A 190 -7.74 -0.81 5.84
CA LEU A 190 -6.99 -1.83 6.57
C LEU A 190 -6.50 -2.86 5.56
N LYS A 191 -5.20 -3.06 5.49
CA LYS A 191 -4.57 -4.13 4.73
C LYS A 191 -3.98 -5.14 5.70
N VAL A 192 -4.20 -6.42 5.44
CA VAL A 192 -3.56 -7.50 6.18
C VAL A 192 -3.18 -8.61 5.21
N GLY A 193 -2.02 -9.23 5.40
CA GLY A 193 -1.57 -10.26 4.48
C GLY A 193 -0.28 -10.94 4.87
N LYS A 194 0.27 -11.67 3.91
CA LYS A 194 1.47 -12.45 4.03
C LYS A 194 2.42 -12.18 2.86
N THR A 195 3.70 -12.08 3.16
CA THR A 195 4.79 -11.87 2.20
C THR A 195 5.60 -13.16 2.07
N TYR A 196 5.96 -13.51 0.85
CA TYR A 196 6.77 -14.65 0.46
C TYR A 196 7.94 -14.16 -0.39
N GLY A 197 9.12 -14.75 -0.25
CA GLY A 197 10.20 -14.48 -1.18
C GLY A 197 9.91 -15.06 -2.57
N GLN A 198 10.67 -14.63 -3.57
CA GLN A 198 10.51 -15.00 -4.99
C GLN A 198 10.45 -16.51 -5.23
N ASN A 199 11.13 -17.31 -4.39
CA ASN A 199 11.18 -18.77 -4.51
C ASN A 199 10.04 -19.48 -3.76
N PHE A 200 9.15 -18.75 -3.08
CA PHE A 200 8.09 -19.26 -2.18
C PHE A 200 8.56 -20.17 -1.02
N SER A 201 9.87 -20.41 -0.93
CA SER A 201 10.52 -21.20 0.10
C SER A 201 11.23 -20.32 1.12
N ASP A 202 11.89 -19.26 0.63
CA ASP A 202 12.57 -18.27 1.45
C ASP A 202 11.57 -17.20 1.89
N ASN A 203 10.94 -17.41 3.05
CA ASN A 203 10.06 -16.39 3.61
C ASN A 203 10.89 -15.25 4.22
N PRO A 204 10.48 -13.98 4.07
CA PRO A 204 11.09 -12.89 4.81
C PRO A 204 10.94 -13.11 6.31
N THR A 205 11.85 -12.54 7.09
CA THR A 205 11.94 -12.71 8.56
C THR A 205 10.61 -12.47 9.26
N ILE A 206 9.84 -11.48 8.79
CA ILE A 206 8.47 -11.24 9.20
C ILE A 206 7.59 -11.52 7.98
N PRO A 207 6.93 -12.68 7.92
CA PRO A 207 6.18 -13.06 6.74
C PRO A 207 4.78 -12.43 6.73
N TYR A 208 4.38 -11.61 7.70
CA TYR A 208 3.04 -11.04 7.77
C TYR A 208 3.09 -9.51 7.75
N TYR A 209 2.11 -8.89 7.09
CA TYR A 209 1.97 -7.44 7.09
C TYR A 209 0.57 -7.00 7.52
N ALA A 210 0.51 -5.82 8.14
CA ALA A 210 -0.70 -5.11 8.48
C ALA A 210 -0.48 -3.60 8.30
N ASP A 211 -1.37 -2.92 7.58
CA ASP A 211 -1.31 -1.48 7.39
C ASP A 211 -2.69 -0.86 7.64
N PHE A 212 -2.71 0.24 8.39
CA PHE A 212 -3.89 1.06 8.60
C PHE A 212 -3.68 2.43 7.99
N SER A 213 -4.59 2.84 7.12
CA SER A 213 -4.51 4.11 6.40
C SER A 213 -5.77 4.96 6.62
N VAL A 214 -5.56 6.26 6.86
CA VAL A 214 -6.62 7.28 6.79
C VAL A 214 -6.42 8.08 5.51
N MET A 215 -7.44 8.11 4.67
CA MET A 215 -7.44 8.77 3.37
C MET A 215 -8.39 9.97 3.38
N GLN A 216 -8.02 11.03 2.67
CA GLN A 216 -8.82 12.22 2.52
C GLN A 216 -8.89 12.60 1.03
N LYS A 217 -10.10 12.95 0.58
CA LYS A 217 -10.36 13.48 -0.75
C LYS A 217 -10.55 14.99 -0.71
N PHE A 218 -10.06 15.65 -1.75
CA PHE A 218 -10.26 17.07 -2.02
C PHE A 218 -10.70 17.29 -3.46
#